data_AF-A0AAD6XUV6-F1
#
_entry.id   AF-A0AAD6XUV6-F1
#
_cell.length_a   1.000
_cell.length_b   1.000
_cell.length_c   1.000
_cell.angle_alpha   90.00
_cell.angle_beta   90.00
_cell.angle_gamma   90.00
#
_symmetry.space_group_name_H-M   'P 1'
#
loop_
_entity.id
_entity.type
_entity.pdbx_description
1 polymer ?
#
loop_
_entity_poly.entity_id
_entity_poly.type
_entity_poly.pdbx_seq_one_letter_code
_entity_poly.pdbx_strand_id
1 'polypeptide(L)'
;MQPVDGPDFYNARRARWLTPTVPPRTPEPSSSRRKLEQVLSTPDAVSSDDVWFGSVEKIWKGLGAGGRLKRRLPMSLVIKIVHSAWLRDQTWPQGAVAPEPDDELPDVPPAPIIHPASATSSGISTPWTLVDDDARTIGQPPN
;
A
#
# COMPACT_ATOMS: atom_id res chain seq x y z
N MET A 1 -4.89 36.42 -12.02
CA MET A 1 -4.14 35.24 -12.51
C MET A 1 -4.62 34.06 -11.70
N GLN A 2 -5.48 33.21 -12.28
CA GLN A 2 -5.93 31.99 -11.62
C GLN A 2 -4.78 30.97 -11.56
N PRO A 3 -4.73 30.10 -10.53
CA PRO A 3 -3.77 29.00 -10.51
C PRO A 3 -4.08 28.07 -11.69
N VAL A 4 -3.04 27.50 -12.28
CA VAL A 4 -3.14 26.53 -13.37
C VAL A 4 -3.70 25.20 -12.83
N ASP A 5 -5.00 25.16 -12.59
CA ASP A 5 -5.68 23.99 -12.08
C ASP A 5 -5.85 22.97 -13.22
N GLY A 6 -5.09 21.87 -13.16
CA GLY A 6 -5.12 20.83 -14.18
C GLY A 6 -4.07 19.73 -14.00
N PRO A 7 -3.86 18.88 -15.03
CA PRO A 7 -2.88 17.79 -15.04
C PRO A 7 -1.46 18.25 -14.67
N ASP A 8 -1.09 19.49 -15.03
CA ASP A 8 0.22 20.05 -14.73
C ASP A 8 0.46 20.24 -13.23
N PHE A 9 -0.57 20.64 -12.47
CA PHE A 9 -0.48 20.73 -11.01
C PHE A 9 -0.33 19.35 -10.38
N TYR A 10 -1.07 18.35 -10.89
CA TYR A 10 -0.93 16.96 -10.47
C TYR A 10 0.47 16.43 -10.78
N ASN A 11 0.98 16.65 -12.00
CA ASN A 11 2.30 16.22 -12.43
C ASN A 11 3.41 16.85 -11.59
N ALA A 12 3.32 18.16 -11.32
CA ALA A 12 4.28 18.86 -10.47
C ALA A 12 4.30 18.31 -9.03
N ARG A 13 3.12 18.01 -8.49
CA ARG A 13 3.00 17.39 -7.16
C ARG A 13 3.53 15.95 -7.15
N ARG A 14 3.17 15.15 -8.15
CA ARG A 14 3.63 13.76 -8.31
C ARG A 14 5.15 13.70 -8.42
N ALA A 15 5.76 14.59 -9.21
CA ALA A 15 7.21 14.69 -9.30
C ALA A 15 7.85 14.93 -7.92
N ARG A 16 7.27 15.82 -7.12
CA ARG A 16 7.76 16.08 -5.74
C ARG A 16 7.62 14.86 -4.83
N TRP A 17 6.53 14.09 -4.93
CA TRP A 17 6.33 12.88 -4.13
C TRP A 17 7.25 11.72 -4.50
N LEU A 18 7.53 11.57 -5.80
CA LEU A 18 8.37 10.49 -6.29
C LEU A 18 9.87 10.79 -6.20
N THR A 19 10.25 12.05 -6.00
CA THR A 19 11.66 12.43 -5.82
C THR A 19 12.14 11.98 -4.44
N PRO A 20 13.12 11.07 -4.34
CA PRO A 20 13.65 10.65 -3.06
C PRO A 20 14.45 11.81 -2.42
N THR A 21 13.98 12.35 -1.29
CA THR A 21 14.68 13.43 -0.56
C THR A 21 15.99 12.95 0.07
N VAL A 22 16.13 11.65 0.32
CA VAL A 22 17.32 11.04 0.91
C VAL A 22 17.71 9.83 0.05
N PRO A 23 18.97 9.73 -0.42
CA PRO A 23 19.40 8.54 -1.13
C PRO A 23 19.25 7.32 -0.22
N PRO A 24 18.70 6.21 -0.73
CA PRO A 24 18.49 5.01 0.08
C PRO A 24 19.84 4.49 0.57
N ARG A 25 20.11 4.60 1.88
CA ARG A 25 21.26 3.92 2.50
C ARG A 25 21.03 2.42 2.41
N THR A 26 21.83 1.74 1.59
CA THR A 26 21.91 0.27 1.56
C THR A 26 22.70 -0.20 2.79
N PRO A 27 22.05 -0.83 3.79
CA PRO A 27 22.78 -1.37 4.93
C PRO A 27 23.67 -2.52 4.45
N GLU A 28 24.89 -2.60 4.99
CA GLU A 28 25.84 -3.66 4.68
C GLU A 28 25.23 -5.01 5.10
N PRO A 29 25.24 -6.02 4.20
CA PRO A 29 24.56 -7.28 4.44
C PRO A 29 25.28 -8.09 5.51
N SER A 30 24.55 -8.51 6.56
CA SER A 30 25.07 -9.48 7.53
C SER A 30 25.39 -10.82 6.85
N SER A 31 26.26 -11.62 7.47
CA SER A 31 26.54 -12.99 7.00
C SER A 31 25.26 -13.82 6.87
N SER A 32 24.35 -13.73 7.84
CA SER A 32 23.03 -14.38 7.79
C SER A 32 22.18 -13.89 6.62
N ARG A 33 22.20 -12.58 6.33
CA ARG A 33 21.48 -12.00 5.19
C ARG A 33 22.08 -12.48 3.87
N ARG A 34 23.41 -12.51 3.72
CA ARG A 34 24.07 -13.02 2.51
C ARG A 34 23.70 -14.48 2.24
N LYS A 35 23.67 -15.31 3.28
CA LYS A 35 23.23 -16.71 3.17
C LYS A 35 21.78 -16.80 2.70
N LEU A 36 20.88 -16.03 3.30
CA LEU A 36 19.47 -15.99 2.91
C LEU A 36 19.31 -15.50 1.46
N GLU A 37 20.03 -14.45 1.07
CA GLU A 37 20.05 -13.92 -0.30
C GLU A 37 20.53 -14.95 -1.31
N GLN A 38 21.61 -15.66 -0.99
CA GLN A 38 22.15 -16.72 -1.84
C GLN A 38 21.14 -17.85 -2.01
N VAL A 39 20.53 -18.33 -0.92
CA VAL A 39 19.56 -19.41 -0.98
C VAL A 39 18.33 -18.99 -1.80
N LEU A 40 17.78 -17.80 -1.53
CA LEU A 40 16.61 -17.25 -2.24
C LEU A 40 16.90 -16.70 -3.64
N SER A 41 18.16 -16.64 -4.07
CA SER A 41 18.53 -16.24 -5.44
C SER A 41 18.30 -17.37 -6.46
N THR A 42 18.26 -18.61 -6.00
CA THR A 42 18.02 -19.79 -6.83
C THR A 42 16.57 -19.79 -7.35
N PRO A 43 16.31 -20.04 -8.64
CA PRO A 43 14.96 -19.96 -9.23
C PRO A 43 13.94 -20.88 -8.55
N ASP A 44 14.36 -22.04 -8.05
CA ASP A 44 13.47 -23.02 -7.39
C ASP A 44 13.44 -22.90 -5.86
N ALA A 45 14.09 -21.88 -5.29
CA ALA A 45 14.21 -21.72 -3.84
C ALA A 45 12.86 -21.48 -3.13
N VAL A 46 11.88 -20.96 -3.86
CA VAL A 46 10.54 -20.68 -3.34
C VAL A 46 9.80 -21.98 -3.02
N SER A 47 9.97 -23.00 -3.86
CA SER A 47 9.28 -24.30 -3.75
C SER A 47 10.11 -25.38 -3.05
N SER A 48 11.42 -25.17 -2.85
CA SER A 48 12.29 -26.13 -2.16
C SER A 48 11.97 -26.23 -0.66
N ASP A 49 11.76 -27.44 -0.18
CA ASP A 49 11.49 -27.72 1.24
C ASP A 49 12.73 -27.57 2.13
N ASP A 50 13.90 -27.94 1.63
CA ASP A 50 15.17 -27.80 2.36
C ASP A 50 15.44 -26.33 2.71
N VAL A 51 15.18 -25.43 1.75
CA VAL A 51 15.30 -23.98 1.93
C VAL A 51 14.32 -23.47 2.98
N TRP A 52 13.10 -24.00 2.95
CA TRP A 52 12.01 -23.59 3.82
C TRP A 52 12.30 -23.93 5.28
N PHE A 53 12.50 -25.21 5.59
CA PHE A 53 12.77 -25.68 6.94
C PHE A 53 14.14 -25.19 7.45
N GLY A 54 15.12 -25.00 6.55
CA GLY A 54 16.45 -24.54 6.92
C GLY A 54 16.53 -23.06 7.30
N SER A 55 15.69 -22.18 6.73
CA SER A 55 15.85 -20.74 6.94
C SER A 55 14.59 -19.89 6.83
N VAL A 56 13.70 -20.18 5.88
CA VAL A 56 12.59 -19.28 5.54
C VAL A 56 11.47 -19.35 6.57
N GLU A 57 11.14 -20.55 7.07
CA GLU A 57 10.02 -20.77 8.00
C GLU A 57 10.15 -19.91 9.27
N LYS A 58 11.35 -19.85 9.85
CA LYS A 58 11.61 -19.07 11.06
C LYS A 58 11.45 -17.56 10.83
N ILE A 59 11.85 -17.08 9.66
CA ILE A 59 11.73 -15.68 9.29
C ILE A 59 10.25 -15.34 9.03
N TRP A 60 9.54 -16.20 8.31
CA TRP A 60 8.10 -16.07 8.07
C TRP A 60 7.31 -16.02 9.38
N LYS A 61 7.54 -16.96 10.31
CA LYS A 61 6.90 -16.96 11.64
C LYS A 61 7.18 -15.66 12.41
N GLY A 62 8.42 -15.16 12.36
CA GLY A 62 8.77 -13.89 12.98
C GLY A 62 8.07 -12.68 12.35
N LEU A 63 7.94 -12.66 11.02
CA LEU A 63 7.23 -11.62 10.29
C LEU A 63 5.72 -11.65 10.55
N GLY A 64 5.10 -12.84 10.47
CA GLY A 64 3.67 -13.03 10.70
C GLY A 64 3.23 -12.72 12.13
N ALA A 65 4.11 -12.92 13.12
CA ALA A 65 3.86 -12.54 14.50
C ALA A 65 4.04 -11.03 14.79
N GLY A 66 4.35 -10.21 13.77
CA GLY A 66 4.63 -8.78 13.94
C GLY A 66 6.00 -8.49 14.58
N GLY A 67 6.92 -9.46 14.55
CA GLY A 67 8.25 -9.32 15.12
C GLY A 67 9.07 -8.23 14.43
N ARG A 68 9.72 -7.37 15.22
CA ARG A 68 10.63 -6.34 14.69
C ARG A 68 11.91 -6.98 14.16
N LEU A 69 12.23 -6.70 12.90
CA LEU A 69 13.50 -7.11 12.31
C LEU A 69 14.68 -6.41 12.98
N LYS A 70 15.64 -7.19 13.50
CA LYS A 70 16.90 -6.65 14.08
C LYS A 70 17.75 -5.89 13.05
N ARG A 71 17.67 -6.30 11.78
CA ARG A 71 18.30 -5.62 10.65
C ARG A 71 17.30 -5.48 9.51
N ARG A 72 17.38 -4.35 8.79
CA ARG A 72 16.54 -4.11 7.61
C ARG A 72 16.80 -5.19 6.56
N LEU A 73 15.72 -5.67 5.95
CA LEU A 73 15.77 -6.64 4.85
C LEU A 73 15.34 -5.95 3.54
N PRO A 74 16.01 -6.22 2.41
CA PRO A 74 15.52 -5.80 1.10
C PRO A 74 14.10 -6.27 0.83
N MET A 75 13.28 -5.39 0.25
CA MET A 75 11.87 -5.70 -0.05
C MET A 75 11.73 -6.90 -1.00
N SER A 76 12.64 -7.04 -1.96
CA SER A 76 12.67 -8.19 -2.87
C SER A 76 12.76 -9.54 -2.15
N LEU A 77 13.51 -9.63 -1.04
CA LEU A 77 13.58 -10.85 -0.23
C LEU A 77 12.31 -11.07 0.57
N VAL A 78 11.74 -10.00 1.13
CA VAL A 78 10.46 -10.08 1.86
C VAL A 78 9.39 -10.65 0.94
N ILE A 79 9.27 -10.15 -0.29
CA ILE A 79 8.31 -10.62 -1.29
C ILE A 79 8.51 -12.12 -1.56
N LYS A 80 9.75 -12.59 -1.73
CA LYS A 80 10.05 -14.03 -1.94
C LYS A 80 9.65 -14.90 -0.75
N ILE A 81 9.87 -14.43 0.48
CA ILE A 81 9.50 -15.14 1.71
C ILE A 81 7.98 -15.24 1.86
N VAL A 82 7.26 -14.16 1.56
CA VAL A 82 5.79 -14.14 1.62
C VAL A 82 5.22 -15.06 0.54
N HIS A 83 5.73 -14.98 -0.69
CA HIS A 83 5.29 -15.82 -1.78
C HIS A 83 5.51 -17.32 -1.49
N SER A 84 6.66 -17.71 -0.94
CA SER A 84 6.92 -19.11 -0.57
C SER A 84 6.02 -19.60 0.58
N ALA A 85 5.58 -18.72 1.47
CA ALA A 85 4.61 -19.05 2.50
C ALA A 85 3.22 -19.26 1.90
N TRP A 86 2.74 -18.36 1.03
CA TRP A 86 1.43 -18.49 0.41
C TRP A 86 1.27 -19.74 -0.46
N LEU A 87 2.32 -20.12 -1.19
CA LEU A 87 2.30 -21.37 -1.96
C LEU A 87 2.18 -22.60 -1.05
N ARG A 88 2.76 -22.57 0.16
CA ARG A 88 2.69 -23.68 1.11
C ARG A 88 1.37 -23.76 1.85
N ASP A 89 0.87 -22.60 2.27
CA ASP A 89 -0.43 -22.49 2.93
C ASP A 89 -1.61 -22.75 1.96
N GLN A 90 -1.31 -22.98 0.67
CA GLN A 90 -2.30 -23.11 -0.41
C GLN A 90 -3.23 -21.89 -0.51
N THR A 91 -2.78 -20.75 0.03
CA THR A 91 -3.50 -19.48 0.00
C THR A 91 -3.39 -18.83 -1.38
N TRP A 92 -2.32 -19.14 -2.13
CA TRP A 92 -2.13 -18.66 -3.50
C TRP A 92 -1.95 -19.83 -4.47
N PRO A 93 -2.71 -19.90 -5.59
CA PRO A 93 -2.58 -20.98 -6.56
C PRO A 93 -1.25 -20.91 -7.33
N GLN A 94 -0.57 -22.05 -7.45
CA GLN A 94 0.67 -22.15 -8.20
C GLN A 94 0.41 -22.03 -9.70
N GLY A 95 1.09 -21.08 -10.37
CA GLY A 95 0.97 -20.89 -11.81
C GLY A 95 -0.31 -20.20 -12.29
N ALA A 96 -1.14 -19.67 -11.37
CA ALA A 96 -2.28 -18.86 -11.77
C ALA A 96 -1.80 -17.52 -12.35
N VAL A 97 -2.28 -17.21 -13.54
CA VAL A 97 -2.11 -15.91 -14.17
C VAL A 97 -3.22 -15.01 -13.62
N ALA A 98 -2.83 -13.85 -13.08
CA ALA A 98 -3.81 -12.84 -12.68
C ALA A 98 -4.63 -12.45 -13.92
N PRO A 99 -5.97 -12.40 -13.84
CA PRO A 99 -6.79 -11.81 -14.90
C PRO A 99 -6.29 -10.40 -15.25
N GLU A 100 -6.52 -9.97 -16.48
CA GLU A 100 -6.26 -8.57 -16.87
C GLU A 100 -6.98 -7.63 -15.90
N PRO A 101 -6.34 -6.53 -15.48
CA PRO A 101 -6.96 -5.60 -14.54
C PRO A 101 -8.17 -4.93 -15.19
N ASP A 102 -9.34 -5.03 -14.55
CA ASP A 102 -10.58 -4.35 -14.96
C ASP A 102 -10.48 -2.81 -14.90
N ASP A 103 -9.35 -2.26 -14.45
CA ASP A 103 -9.07 -0.81 -14.38
C ASP A 103 -8.76 -0.17 -15.76
N GLU A 104 -8.74 -0.95 -16.85
CA GLU A 104 -8.74 -0.39 -18.20
C GLU A 104 -10.10 0.23 -18.51
N LEU A 105 -10.23 1.53 -18.22
CA LEU A 105 -11.32 2.34 -18.74
C LEU A 105 -11.33 2.20 -20.28
N PRO A 106 -12.45 1.78 -20.89
CA PRO A 106 -12.54 1.74 -22.34
C PRO A 106 -12.23 3.13 -22.89
N ASP A 107 -11.54 3.18 -24.03
CA ASP A 107 -11.23 4.40 -24.76
C ASP A 107 -12.54 4.99 -25.32
N VAL A 108 -13.35 5.59 -24.44
CA VAL A 108 -14.65 6.17 -24.80
C VAL A 108 -14.34 7.38 -25.67
N PRO A 109 -14.81 7.44 -26.93
CA PRO A 109 -14.66 8.64 -27.75
C PRO A 109 -15.25 9.84 -27.00
N PRO A 110 -14.68 11.05 -27.14
CA PRO A 110 -15.08 12.21 -26.36
C PRO A 110 -16.59 12.38 -26.45
N ALA A 111 -17.26 12.34 -25.29
CA ALA A 111 -18.70 12.52 -25.20
C ALA A 111 -19.10 13.83 -25.92
N PRO A 112 -20.23 13.87 -26.64
CA PRO A 112 -20.73 15.11 -27.21
C PRO A 112 -20.89 16.14 -26.09
N ILE A 113 -20.36 17.34 -26.31
CA ILE A 113 -20.41 18.47 -25.38
C ILE A 113 -21.88 18.77 -25.08
N ILE A 114 -22.36 18.37 -23.91
CA ILE A 114 -23.65 18.81 -23.39
C ILE A 114 -23.42 20.22 -22.85
N HIS A 115 -23.89 21.23 -23.59
CA HIS A 115 -23.95 22.60 -23.10
C HIS A 115 -24.78 22.65 -21.81
N PRO A 116 -24.37 23.41 -20.78
CA PRO A 116 -25.12 23.49 -19.54
C PRO A 116 -26.44 24.22 -19.80
N ALA A 117 -27.54 23.47 -19.89
CA ALA A 117 -28.87 24.05 -19.77
C ALA A 117 -29.06 24.49 -18.32
N SER A 118 -29.52 25.73 -18.16
CA SER A 118 -29.72 26.45 -16.91
C SER A 118 -30.27 25.61 -15.76
N ALA A 119 -29.67 25.85 -14.59
CA ALA A 119 -30.04 25.31 -13.30
C ALA A 119 -31.55 25.35 -13.04
N THR A 120 -32.12 24.22 -12.65
CA THR A 120 -33.29 24.20 -11.77
C THR A 120 -32.82 23.67 -10.42
N SER A 121 -32.60 24.60 -9.50
CA SER A 121 -32.31 24.31 -8.09
C SER A 121 -33.46 23.47 -7.52
N SER A 122 -33.17 22.23 -7.13
CA SER A 122 -34.01 21.46 -6.21
C SER A 122 -33.14 21.14 -5.01
N GLY A 123 -33.42 21.83 -3.91
CA GLY A 123 -32.65 21.75 -2.68
C GLY A 123 -32.62 20.32 -2.15
N ILE A 124 -31.41 19.78 -2.01
CA ILE A 124 -31.15 18.63 -1.16
C ILE A 124 -30.47 19.16 0.10
N SER A 125 -31.29 19.22 1.15
CA SER A 125 -30.90 19.60 2.49
C SER A 125 -30.16 18.43 3.12
N THR A 126 -28.83 18.51 3.22
CA THR A 126 -28.03 17.57 4.02
C THR A 126 -28.20 17.93 5.50
N PRO A 127 -28.80 17.08 6.36
CA PRO A 127 -28.89 17.34 7.78
C PRO A 127 -27.55 17.01 8.45
N TRP A 128 -26.62 17.96 8.43
CA TRP A 128 -25.55 17.95 9.43
C TRP A 128 -26.14 18.51 10.71
N THR A 129 -26.60 17.64 11.59
CA THR A 129 -26.86 18.02 12.99
C THR A 129 -25.54 18.40 13.63
N LEU A 130 -25.29 19.71 13.57
CA LEU A 130 -24.54 20.51 14.51
C LEU A 130 -24.82 19.99 15.93
N VAL A 131 -23.85 19.29 16.51
CA VAL A 131 -23.84 19.10 17.96
C VAL A 131 -23.23 20.38 18.51
N ASP A 132 -24.11 21.26 19.00
CA ASP A 132 -23.76 22.52 19.64
C ASP A 132 -22.83 22.25 20.84
N ASP A 133 -21.62 22.82 20.74
CA ASP A 133 -20.69 23.05 21.84
C ASP A 133 -20.98 24.47 22.35
N ASP A 134 -21.75 24.60 23.44
CA ASP A 134 -21.52 25.58 24.52
C ASP A 134 -22.57 25.41 25.63
N ALA A 135 -22.12 25.20 26.87
CA ALA A 135 -22.67 25.87 28.06
C ALA A 135 -21.84 25.53 29.29
N ARG A 136 -20.82 26.35 29.50
CA ARG A 136 -20.21 26.62 30.81
C ARG A 136 -21.30 27.08 31.79
N THR A 137 -21.57 26.34 32.88
CA THR A 137 -22.17 26.93 34.09
C THR A 137 -21.76 26.15 35.35
N ILE A 138 -21.38 26.96 36.32
CA ILE A 138 -20.83 26.69 37.65
C ILE A 138 -21.91 26.11 38.58
N GLY A 139 -21.54 25.16 39.45
CA GLY A 139 -22.41 24.72 40.56
C GLY A 139 -21.81 23.61 41.43
N GLN A 140 -21.32 23.99 42.61
CA GLN A 140 -20.81 23.14 43.70
C GLN A 140 -21.91 22.25 44.37
N PRO A 141 -21.54 21.30 45.26
CA PRO A 141 -22.38 20.19 45.74
C PRO A 141 -23.21 20.56 46.98
N PRO A 142 -24.15 19.68 47.38
CA PRO A 142 -24.06 18.99 48.69
C PRO A 142 -24.55 17.51 48.60
N ASN A 143 -24.37 16.58 49.55
CA ASN A 143 -24.08 16.58 50.99
C ASN A 143 -23.32 15.28 51.31
#